data_AF-A0A7X6UJM6-F1
#
_entry.id   AF-A0A7X6UJM6-F1
#
_cell.length_a   1.000
_cell.length_b   1.000
_cell.length_c   1.000
_cell.angle_alpha   90.00
_cell.angle_beta   90.00
_cell.angle_gamma   90.00
#
_symmetry.space_group_name_H-M   'P 1'
#
loop_
_entity.id
_entity.type
_entity.pdbx_description
1 polymer ?
#
loop_
_entity_poly.entity_id
_entity_poly.type
_entity_poly.pdbx_seq_one_letter_code
_entity_poly.pdbx_strand_id
1 'polypeptide(L)'
;MYITFRKVAIIGAIVGMLILTVALIYTHNLATYTASIDTRPFKAGLIGSVNSLDPALMTEHEEQLIASTLYEGLVYFDENSGNVKPLLAKSWKFSSDGKSLTIKLKQNVKFHNNQKLTAQKVKAAWEKSFSSCKELSKTSLILSVAGAADCLNGSQTTIAGIEAVNESTLKINFAVPDSSFPYKLCNPIFWVYDIQTETDTPQPGSGPFILTGNKDNKQILLIGNTNYHRGIPRLSAIDITVFADEVTAYQSYTEKKLDYLDRIPLSEIKKIKQNEQLSKLFIEKPLLEIYALGLNVNKEPFAGDYLLRRALNYAIDRNQIAEDVFGSGYVPIKGVIPTEVKGYSNEMPGYIFDPEKAKKLLEEAGYPEGTGLKTIILSYNNDEGHQMVAEAIANQLSPLGISIQLQPMEWEYYKKQMQQSAMTFFRVGWAADYPDADSFLYGLFHSSMAGKGNYTGYHNPQVDKILDAARAETKSNAERLKLLRRAEEIIVDDAPFIWLLQKKSAAMTGTQTHYLSVNRMGMIDWFAVELVKPEFSEENTSI
;
A
#
# COMPACT_ATOMS: atom_id res chain seq x y z
N MET A 1 37.13 68.74 -21.77
CA MET A 1 36.75 67.96 -20.58
C MET A 1 37.19 66.51 -20.82
N TYR A 2 38.43 66.17 -20.45
CA TYR A 2 39.03 64.86 -20.73
C TYR A 2 38.54 63.84 -19.71
N ILE A 3 37.64 62.95 -20.11
CA ILE A 3 37.34 61.75 -19.33
C ILE A 3 38.58 60.86 -19.41
N THR A 4 39.33 60.76 -18.32
CA THR A 4 40.53 59.93 -18.21
C THR A 4 40.24 58.50 -18.65
N PHE A 5 41.13 57.89 -19.42
CA PHE A 5 41.02 56.52 -19.97
C PHE A 5 40.52 55.48 -18.94
N ARG A 6 40.94 55.63 -17.67
CA ARG A 6 40.45 54.82 -16.53
C ARG A 6 38.94 54.86 -16.33
N LYS A 7 38.30 56.04 -16.44
CA LYS A 7 36.85 56.19 -16.29
C LYS A 7 36.09 55.55 -17.46
N VAL A 8 36.62 55.66 -18.67
CA VAL A 8 36.05 54.98 -19.86
C VAL A 8 36.13 53.46 -19.70
N ALA A 9 37.27 52.95 -19.22
CA ALA A 9 37.46 51.51 -18.97
C ALA A 9 36.53 50.96 -17.87
N ILE A 10 36.34 51.71 -16.77
CA ILE A 10 35.44 51.31 -15.68
C ILE A 10 33.98 51.31 -16.15
N ILE A 11 33.55 52.35 -16.88
CA ILE A 11 32.19 52.41 -17.43
C ILE A 11 31.97 51.27 -18.43
N GLY A 12 32.94 50.98 -19.29
CA GLY A 12 32.87 49.86 -20.23
C GLY A 12 32.75 48.50 -19.52
N ALA A 13 33.48 48.28 -18.43
CA ALA A 13 33.39 47.05 -17.65
C ALA A 13 32.03 46.90 -16.94
N ILE A 14 31.49 47.99 -16.38
CA ILE A 14 30.16 47.98 -15.74
C ILE A 14 29.07 47.71 -16.77
N VAL A 15 29.11 48.37 -17.94
CA VAL A 15 28.15 48.14 -19.02
C VAL A 15 28.26 46.70 -19.55
N GLY A 16 29.48 46.18 -19.72
CA GLY A 16 29.71 44.79 -20.12
C GLY A 16 29.15 43.78 -19.11
N MET A 17 29.38 44.00 -17.82
CA MET A 17 28.83 43.15 -16.76
C MET A 17 27.30 43.24 -16.69
N LEU A 18 26.73 44.42 -16.92
CA LEU A 18 25.27 44.60 -16.94
C LEU A 18 24.64 43.90 -18.15
N ILE A 19 25.26 43.98 -19.33
CA ILE A 19 24.84 43.24 -20.53
C ILE A 19 24.96 41.73 -20.29
N LEU A 20 26.05 41.25 -19.69
CA LEU A 20 26.22 39.84 -19.34
C LEU A 20 25.18 39.37 -18.32
N THR A 21 24.87 40.19 -17.32
CA THR A 21 23.86 39.84 -16.29
C THR A 21 22.46 39.84 -16.89
N VAL A 22 22.14 40.82 -17.74
CA VAL A 22 20.86 40.86 -18.48
C VAL A 22 20.77 39.71 -19.47
N ALA A 23 21.86 39.32 -20.16
CA ALA A 23 21.91 38.17 -21.04
C ALA A 23 21.78 36.84 -20.26
N LEU A 24 22.38 36.73 -19.07
CA LEU A 24 22.24 35.58 -18.16
C LEU A 24 20.83 35.49 -17.57
N ILE A 25 20.22 36.61 -17.16
CA ILE A 25 18.83 36.66 -16.71
C ILE A 25 17.90 36.36 -17.88
N TYR A 26 18.17 36.90 -19.07
CA TYR A 26 17.38 36.65 -20.27
C TYR A 26 17.49 35.20 -20.70
N THR A 27 18.68 34.58 -20.71
CA THR A 27 18.86 33.15 -21.04
C THR A 27 18.33 32.23 -19.95
N HIS A 28 18.46 32.58 -18.66
CA HIS A 28 17.83 31.84 -17.56
C HIS A 28 16.30 31.91 -17.65
N ASN A 29 15.75 33.11 -17.88
CA ASN A 29 14.32 33.32 -18.08
C ASN A 29 13.84 32.71 -19.40
N LEU A 30 14.62 32.71 -20.47
CA LEU A 30 14.30 32.05 -21.73
C LEU A 30 14.36 30.53 -21.57
N ALA A 31 15.26 29.98 -20.75
CA ALA A 31 15.25 28.57 -20.35
C ALA A 31 14.04 28.22 -19.46
N THR A 32 13.50 29.17 -18.69
CA THR A 32 12.22 29.02 -17.98
C THR A 32 10.99 29.35 -18.82
N TYR A 33 11.12 30.02 -19.97
CA TYR A 33 10.00 30.61 -20.73
C TYR A 33 9.89 30.15 -22.20
N THR A 34 10.89 29.49 -22.79
CA THR A 34 10.78 28.93 -24.15
C THR A 34 10.29 27.49 -24.13
N ALA A 35 8.96 27.45 -24.22
CA ALA A 35 8.06 26.31 -24.21
C ALA A 35 8.12 25.56 -22.87
N SER A 36 7.00 25.30 -22.26
CA SER A 36 6.90 24.27 -21.25
C SER A 36 5.99 23.20 -21.82
N ILE A 37 6.30 21.95 -21.54
CA ILE A 37 5.27 20.91 -21.57
C ILE A 37 4.29 21.14 -20.38
N ASP A 38 4.59 22.09 -19.47
CA ASP A 38 3.82 22.45 -18.26
C ASP A 38 2.43 23.07 -18.47
N THR A 39 1.94 23.26 -19.70
CA THR A 39 0.56 23.72 -19.92
C THR A 39 -0.44 22.58 -20.12
N ARG A 40 0.01 21.34 -20.36
CA ARG A 40 -0.88 20.18 -20.41
C ARG A 40 -0.89 19.45 -19.06
N PRO A 41 -2.01 18.85 -18.65
CA PRO A 41 -2.01 18.00 -17.47
C PRO A 41 -1.13 16.77 -17.68
N PHE A 42 -0.55 16.27 -16.58
CA PHE A 42 0.02 14.92 -16.51
C PHE A 42 -1.11 13.90 -16.62
N LYS A 43 -1.02 12.97 -17.57
CA LYS A 43 -2.10 12.03 -17.87
C LYS A 43 -1.83 10.69 -17.22
N ALA A 44 -2.62 10.32 -16.22
CA ALA A 44 -2.53 9.03 -15.55
C ALA A 44 -3.70 8.13 -15.94
N GLY A 45 -3.43 6.87 -16.27
CA GLY A 45 -4.42 5.83 -16.39
C GLY A 45 -4.43 4.98 -15.13
N LEU A 46 -5.60 4.85 -14.51
CA LEU A 46 -5.84 3.92 -13.41
C LEU A 46 -6.86 2.89 -13.85
N ILE A 47 -6.67 1.62 -13.53
CA ILE A 47 -7.68 0.58 -13.78
C ILE A 47 -8.59 0.44 -12.55
N GLY A 48 -9.85 0.03 -12.76
CA GLY A 48 -10.81 -0.27 -11.70
C GLY A 48 -11.99 0.69 -11.64
N SER A 49 -12.44 1.03 -10.44
CA SER A 49 -13.62 1.87 -10.22
C SER A 49 -13.46 2.75 -8.99
N VAL A 50 -13.97 3.98 -9.05
CA VAL A 50 -13.95 4.91 -7.93
C VAL A 50 -15.37 5.06 -7.40
N ASN A 51 -15.60 4.58 -6.18
CA ASN A 51 -16.87 4.68 -5.47
C ASN A 51 -16.85 5.83 -4.47
N SER A 52 -15.72 6.01 -3.78
CA SER A 52 -15.53 7.08 -2.81
C SER A 52 -14.08 7.54 -2.76
N LEU A 53 -13.88 8.83 -2.48
CA LEU A 53 -12.58 9.38 -2.09
C LEU A 53 -12.54 9.74 -0.59
N ASP A 54 -13.59 9.38 0.18
CA ASP A 54 -13.58 9.54 1.64
C ASP A 54 -12.58 8.54 2.25
N PRO A 55 -11.56 9.01 2.99
CA PRO A 55 -10.56 8.13 3.59
C PRO A 55 -11.11 6.99 4.45
N ALA A 56 -12.32 7.11 4.99
CA ALA A 56 -12.99 6.08 5.77
C ALA A 56 -13.64 4.97 4.93
N LEU A 57 -13.97 5.26 3.67
CA LEU A 57 -14.81 4.44 2.80
C LEU A 57 -14.06 3.80 1.63
N MET A 58 -12.89 4.33 1.25
CA MET A 58 -12.09 3.78 0.13
C MET A 58 -11.73 2.32 0.36
N THR A 59 -12.03 1.44 -0.58
CA THR A 59 -11.64 0.01 -0.53
C THR A 59 -10.58 -0.33 -1.56
N GLU A 60 -10.54 0.41 -2.67
CA GLU A 60 -9.71 0.05 -3.82
C GLU A 60 -8.38 0.82 -3.86
N HIS A 61 -7.40 0.26 -4.57
CA HIS A 61 -6.07 0.86 -4.67
C HIS A 61 -6.07 2.16 -5.49
N GLU A 62 -6.83 2.20 -6.59
CA GLU A 62 -6.98 3.37 -7.44
C GLU A 62 -7.62 4.55 -6.69
N GLU A 63 -8.58 4.28 -5.80
CA GLU A 63 -9.17 5.29 -4.92
C GLU A 63 -8.09 5.89 -4.02
N GLN A 64 -7.25 5.05 -3.41
CA GLN A 64 -6.14 5.50 -2.55
C GLN A 64 -5.11 6.32 -3.34
N LEU A 65 -4.75 5.92 -4.56
CA LEU A 65 -3.85 6.68 -5.42
C LEU A 65 -4.40 8.08 -5.72
N ILE A 66 -5.68 8.20 -6.09
CA ILE A 66 -6.34 9.48 -6.33
C ILE A 66 -6.40 10.30 -5.04
N ALA A 67 -6.89 9.71 -3.95
CA ALA A 67 -7.08 10.40 -2.68
C ALA A 67 -5.75 10.84 -2.04
N SER A 68 -4.63 10.17 -2.32
CA SER A 68 -3.29 10.61 -1.88
C SER A 68 -2.82 11.91 -2.52
N THR A 69 -3.46 12.35 -3.61
CA THR A 69 -3.24 13.69 -4.17
C THR A 69 -3.90 14.77 -3.30
N LEU A 70 -4.98 14.42 -2.60
CA LEU A 70 -5.84 15.33 -1.83
C LEU A 70 -5.49 15.33 -0.35
N TYR A 71 -5.17 14.17 0.21
CA TYR A 71 -5.07 13.97 1.64
C TYR A 71 -3.69 13.47 2.06
N GLU A 72 -3.33 13.76 3.31
CA GLU A 72 -2.08 13.32 3.90
C GLU A 72 -2.29 12.79 5.32
N GLY A 73 -1.47 11.81 5.69
CA GLY A 73 -1.34 11.33 7.07
C GLY A 73 -0.35 12.16 7.89
N LEU A 74 -0.27 11.86 9.19
CA LEU A 74 0.72 12.50 10.05
C LEU A 74 2.17 12.11 9.72
N VAL A 75 2.34 10.94 9.10
CA VAL A 75 3.62 10.35 8.72
C VAL A 75 3.52 9.80 7.31
N TYR A 76 4.67 9.48 6.72
CA TYR A 76 4.75 8.75 5.46
C TYR A 76 5.76 7.61 5.58
N PHE A 77 5.62 6.61 4.71
CA PHE A 77 6.58 5.51 4.61
C PHE A 77 7.79 5.92 3.77
N ASP A 78 8.98 5.85 4.36
CA ASP A 78 10.23 6.06 3.66
C ASP A 78 10.86 4.69 3.32
N GLU A 79 10.62 4.24 2.08
CA GLU A 79 11.06 2.92 1.64
C GLU A 79 12.58 2.72 1.71
N ASN A 80 13.35 3.78 1.50
CA ASN A 80 14.82 3.75 1.58
C ASN A 80 15.34 3.35 2.96
N SER A 81 14.74 3.89 4.03
CA SER A 81 15.10 3.50 5.40
C SER A 81 14.26 2.37 5.96
N GLY A 82 13.16 2.00 5.29
CA GLY A 82 12.14 1.06 5.77
C GLY A 82 11.47 1.51 7.07
N ASN A 83 11.36 2.82 7.30
CA ASN A 83 10.75 3.40 8.51
C ASN A 83 9.69 4.44 8.13
N VAL A 84 8.83 4.77 9.10
CA VAL A 84 8.00 5.96 9.00
C VAL A 84 8.78 7.25 9.29
N LYS A 85 8.47 8.31 8.54
CA LYS A 85 9.05 9.65 8.71
C LYS A 85 7.94 10.70 8.88
N PRO A 86 8.24 11.86 9.50
CA PRO A 86 7.25 12.91 9.72
C PRO A 86 6.72 13.53 8.41
N LEU A 87 5.39 13.65 8.27
CA LEU A 87 4.72 14.38 7.16
C LEU A 87 3.96 15.61 7.68
N LEU A 88 2.75 15.46 8.23
CA LEU A 88 2.05 16.54 8.95
C LEU A 88 2.50 16.65 10.41
N ALA A 89 3.02 15.56 10.98
CA ALA A 89 3.76 15.59 12.24
C ALA A 89 5.14 16.23 12.04
N LYS A 90 5.64 16.84 13.11
CA LYS A 90 7.03 17.24 13.29
C LYS A 90 7.84 16.13 13.98
N SER A 91 7.26 15.46 14.96
CA SER A 91 7.90 14.38 15.73
C SER A 91 6.86 13.62 16.56
N TRP A 92 7.20 12.40 16.98
CA TRP A 92 6.43 11.66 18.00
C TRP A 92 7.37 10.98 19.00
N LYS A 93 6.84 10.68 20.19
CA LYS A 93 7.59 10.00 21.25
C LYS A 93 6.67 9.19 22.15
N PHE A 94 7.02 7.93 22.39
CA PHE A 94 6.37 7.10 23.40
C PHE A 94 6.76 7.52 24.82
N SER A 95 5.85 7.37 25.77
CA SER A 95 6.17 7.46 27.20
C SER A 95 7.10 6.33 27.64
N SER A 96 7.80 6.51 28.76
CA SER A 96 8.79 5.54 29.25
C SER A 96 8.22 4.14 29.56
N ASP A 97 6.92 4.08 29.84
CA ASP A 97 6.12 2.89 30.09
C ASP A 97 5.40 2.35 28.84
N GLY A 98 5.54 3.00 27.68
CA GLY A 98 4.89 2.61 26.42
C GLY A 98 3.37 2.81 26.37
N LYS A 99 2.76 3.40 27.41
CA LYS A 99 1.29 3.54 27.51
C LYS A 99 0.71 4.75 26.81
N SER A 100 1.55 5.67 26.31
CA SER A 100 1.09 6.81 25.54
C SER A 100 2.08 7.21 24.44
N LEU A 101 1.56 7.82 23.38
CA LEU A 101 2.31 8.40 22.28
C LEU A 101 1.98 9.90 22.17
N THR A 102 2.98 10.76 22.34
CA THR A 102 2.84 12.20 22.13
C THR A 102 3.30 12.56 20.73
N ILE A 103 2.43 13.19 19.93
CA ILE A 103 2.71 13.63 18.56
C ILE A 103 2.68 15.16 18.52
N LYS A 104 3.75 15.75 17.99
CA LYS A 104 3.84 17.20 17.74
C LYS A 104 3.58 17.45 16.27
N LEU A 105 2.66 18.35 15.95
CA LEU A 105 2.28 18.72 14.59
C LEU A 105 3.20 19.81 14.03
N LYS A 106 3.35 19.86 12.70
CA LYS A 106 3.96 21.00 12.02
C LYS A 106 3.09 22.24 12.23
N GLN A 107 3.74 23.40 12.30
CA GLN A 107 3.05 24.68 12.37
C GLN A 107 2.75 25.18 10.96
N ASN A 108 1.75 26.05 10.83
CA ASN A 108 1.40 26.76 9.59
C ASN A 108 0.96 25.87 8.42
N VAL A 109 0.56 24.62 8.67
CA VAL A 109 -0.09 23.79 7.66
C VAL A 109 -1.55 24.23 7.53
N LYS A 110 -2.02 24.32 6.28
CA LYS A 110 -3.40 24.65 5.95
C LYS A 110 -4.03 23.56 5.10
N PHE A 111 -5.33 23.38 5.26
CA PHE A 111 -6.14 22.60 4.33
C PHE A 111 -6.40 23.41 3.05
N HIS A 112 -6.94 22.74 2.01
CA HIS A 112 -7.27 23.36 0.72
C HIS A 112 -8.21 24.56 0.84
N ASN A 113 -9.06 24.60 1.87
CA ASN A 113 -9.97 25.71 2.17
C ASN A 113 -9.31 26.84 3.00
N ASN A 114 -7.97 26.87 3.08
CA ASN A 114 -7.15 27.80 3.85
C ASN A 114 -7.28 27.73 5.38
N GLN A 115 -8.09 26.80 5.90
CA GLN A 115 -8.20 26.62 7.34
C GLN A 115 -6.91 26.02 7.92
N LYS A 116 -6.51 26.47 9.11
CA LYS A 116 -5.32 25.97 9.81
C LYS A 116 -5.54 24.52 10.26
N LEU A 117 -4.54 23.67 10.06
CA LEU A 117 -4.49 22.34 10.65
C LEU A 117 -4.13 22.42 12.14
N THR A 118 -4.95 21.80 12.98
CA THR A 118 -4.74 21.75 14.44
C THR A 118 -4.95 20.34 14.97
N ALA A 119 -4.45 20.05 16.16
CA ALA A 119 -4.67 18.78 16.85
C ALA A 119 -6.16 18.46 17.02
N GLN A 120 -6.99 19.48 17.27
CA GLN A 120 -8.45 19.30 17.38
C GLN A 120 -9.06 18.81 16.06
N LYS A 121 -8.61 19.34 14.92
CA LYS A 121 -9.09 18.91 13.59
C LYS A 121 -8.61 17.52 13.24
N VAL A 122 -7.37 17.17 13.58
CA VAL A 122 -6.87 15.79 13.41
C VAL A 122 -7.70 14.80 14.22
N LYS A 123 -7.94 15.10 15.51
CA LYS A 123 -8.79 14.28 16.37
C LYS A 123 -10.19 14.09 15.75
N ALA A 124 -10.83 15.19 15.37
CA ALA A 124 -12.18 15.14 14.81
C ALA A 124 -12.25 14.33 13.49
N ALA A 125 -11.27 14.51 12.59
CA ALA A 125 -11.19 13.75 11.34
C ALA A 125 -11.05 12.25 11.60
N TRP A 126 -10.18 11.84 12.53
CA TRP A 126 -10.03 10.43 12.89
C TRP A 126 -11.29 9.85 13.53
N GLU A 127 -11.88 10.54 14.50
CA GLU A 127 -13.14 10.10 15.13
C GLU A 127 -14.26 9.95 14.09
N LYS A 128 -14.37 10.91 13.16
CA LYS A 128 -15.30 10.84 12.05
C LYS A 128 -15.03 9.62 11.18
N SER A 129 -13.79 9.43 10.71
CA SER A 129 -13.43 8.32 9.82
C SER A 129 -13.69 6.95 10.47
N PHE A 130 -13.32 6.77 11.73
CA PHE A 130 -13.55 5.51 12.43
C PHE A 130 -15.04 5.26 12.72
N SER A 131 -15.82 6.31 12.99
CA SER A 131 -17.27 6.18 13.20
C SER A 131 -18.06 5.89 11.92
N SER A 132 -17.59 6.33 10.74
CA SER A 132 -18.25 6.08 9.46
C SER A 132 -17.80 4.79 8.78
N CYS A 133 -16.62 4.27 9.13
CA CYS A 133 -16.08 3.04 8.56
C CYS A 133 -16.82 1.80 9.08
N LYS A 134 -17.30 0.95 8.16
CA LYS A 134 -17.97 -0.33 8.49
C LYS A 134 -17.07 -1.55 8.37
N GLU A 135 -15.88 -1.40 7.79
CA GLU A 135 -14.95 -2.51 7.63
C GLU A 135 -14.24 -2.83 8.94
N LEU A 136 -14.40 -4.07 9.40
CA LEU A 136 -13.83 -4.54 10.65
C LEU A 136 -12.30 -4.59 10.63
N SER A 137 -11.68 -4.87 9.47
CA SER A 137 -10.23 -4.85 9.30
C SER A 137 -9.68 -3.44 9.54
N LYS A 138 -10.25 -2.41 8.92
CA LYS A 138 -9.82 -1.01 9.10
C LYS A 138 -10.10 -0.46 10.48
N THR A 139 -11.30 -0.68 11.01
CA THR A 139 -11.65 -0.21 12.37
C THR A 139 -10.82 -0.90 13.44
N SER A 140 -10.26 -2.10 13.17
CA SER A 140 -9.35 -2.75 14.10
C SER A 140 -8.06 -1.97 14.38
N LEU A 141 -7.64 -1.07 13.47
CA LEU A 141 -6.38 -0.33 13.55
C LEU A 141 -6.32 0.61 14.77
N ILE A 142 -7.48 1.02 15.31
CA ILE A 142 -7.57 1.92 16.47
C ILE A 142 -7.84 1.20 17.80
N LEU A 143 -8.08 -0.12 17.80
CA LEU A 143 -8.55 -0.85 18.99
C LEU A 143 -7.57 -0.87 20.17
N SER A 144 -6.28 -0.60 19.96
CA SER A 144 -5.30 -0.45 21.05
C SER A 144 -5.47 0.85 21.84
N VAL A 145 -6.16 1.85 21.28
CA VAL A 145 -6.41 3.16 21.90
C VAL A 145 -7.55 3.08 22.91
N ALA A 146 -7.36 3.71 24.07
CA ALA A 146 -8.38 3.71 25.12
C ALA A 146 -9.71 4.30 24.64
N GLY A 147 -10.83 3.64 24.95
CA GLY A 147 -12.17 4.06 24.54
C GLY A 147 -12.50 3.88 23.05
N ALA A 148 -11.59 3.32 22.23
CA ALA A 148 -11.86 3.11 20.81
C ALA A 148 -13.00 2.09 20.58
N ALA A 149 -13.02 0.99 21.34
CA ALA A 149 -14.08 -0.01 21.24
C ALA A 149 -15.48 0.57 21.57
N ASP A 150 -15.57 1.43 22.58
CA ASP A 150 -16.81 2.10 22.98
C ASP A 150 -17.29 3.11 21.93
N CYS A 151 -16.36 3.76 21.22
CA CYS A 151 -16.71 4.62 20.10
C CYS A 151 -17.22 3.81 18.90
N LEU A 152 -16.52 2.72 18.55
CA LEU A 152 -16.86 1.89 17.39
C LEU A 152 -18.18 1.13 17.57
N ASN A 153 -18.57 0.79 18.81
CA ASN A 153 -19.86 0.17 19.10
C ASN A 153 -21.01 1.18 19.28
N GLY A 154 -20.72 2.49 19.17
CA GLY A 154 -21.70 3.58 19.29
C GLY A 154 -22.08 3.97 20.73
N SER A 155 -21.44 3.40 21.75
CA SER A 155 -21.67 3.77 23.16
C SER A 155 -21.09 5.14 23.51
N GLN A 156 -20.10 5.60 22.75
CA GLN A 156 -19.49 6.92 22.84
C GLN A 156 -19.37 7.54 21.45
N THR A 157 -19.36 8.87 21.38
CA THR A 157 -19.19 9.61 20.12
C THR A 157 -17.74 10.02 19.86
N THR A 158 -16.86 9.83 20.85
CA THR A 158 -15.45 10.23 20.80
C THR A 158 -14.57 9.10 21.31
N ILE A 159 -13.31 9.10 20.88
CA ILE A 159 -12.31 8.13 21.31
C ILE A 159 -11.55 8.76 22.48
N ALA A 160 -11.85 8.32 23.71
CA ALA A 160 -11.33 8.90 24.95
C ALA A 160 -9.79 8.97 24.99
N GLY A 161 -9.11 8.00 24.38
CA GLY A 161 -7.66 7.92 24.31
C GLY A 161 -7.01 8.92 23.35
N ILE A 162 -7.76 9.66 22.54
CA ILE A 162 -7.22 10.69 21.63
C ILE A 162 -7.43 12.07 22.26
N GLU A 163 -6.34 12.71 22.68
CA GLU A 163 -6.36 14.03 23.33
C GLU A 163 -5.66 15.08 22.47
N ALA A 164 -6.37 16.17 22.16
CA ALA A 164 -5.76 17.40 21.63
C ALA A 164 -5.30 18.28 22.80
N VAL A 165 -4.07 18.05 23.29
CA VAL A 165 -3.51 18.73 24.48
C VAL A 165 -3.41 20.25 24.28
N ASN A 166 -3.11 20.67 23.05
CA ASN A 166 -3.15 22.06 22.59
C ASN A 166 -3.21 22.08 21.05
N GLU A 167 -3.19 23.25 20.42
CA GLU A 167 -3.33 23.39 18.96
C GLU A 167 -2.41 22.50 18.12
N SER A 168 -1.23 22.12 18.63
CA SER A 168 -0.21 21.39 17.86
C SER A 168 0.32 20.13 18.55
N THR A 169 -0.37 19.65 19.59
CA THR A 169 0.03 18.46 20.33
C THR A 169 -1.15 17.50 20.45
N LEU A 170 -0.98 16.30 19.90
CA LEU A 170 -1.84 15.16 20.17
C LEU A 170 -1.17 14.26 21.20
N LYS A 171 -1.98 13.66 22.06
CA LYS A 171 -1.57 12.57 22.94
C LYS A 171 -2.52 11.41 22.73
N ILE A 172 -1.95 10.25 22.43
CA ILE A 172 -2.68 8.99 22.27
C ILE A 172 -2.41 8.17 23.52
N ASN A 173 -3.45 7.80 24.26
CA ASN A 173 -3.36 6.91 25.41
C ASN A 173 -3.85 5.52 25.00
N PHE A 174 -3.02 4.51 25.26
CA PHE A 174 -3.31 3.14 24.89
C PHE A 174 -3.99 2.38 26.04
N ALA A 175 -5.02 1.60 25.71
CA ALA A 175 -5.55 0.57 26.61
C ALA A 175 -4.60 -0.64 26.67
N VAL A 176 -3.97 -0.95 25.52
CA VAL A 176 -2.92 -1.98 25.38
C VAL A 176 -1.76 -1.36 24.61
N PRO A 177 -0.51 -1.42 25.12
CA PRO A 177 0.66 -0.85 24.45
C PRO A 177 0.78 -1.26 22.98
N ASP A 178 1.16 -0.31 22.11
CA ASP A 178 1.19 -0.52 20.66
C ASP A 178 2.33 0.26 19.98
N SER A 179 3.49 -0.39 19.88
CA SER A 179 4.69 0.14 19.23
C SER A 179 4.54 0.27 17.71
N SER A 180 3.59 -0.42 17.08
CA SER A 180 3.34 -0.32 15.64
C SER A 180 2.44 0.87 15.28
N PHE A 181 1.84 1.55 16.26
CA PHE A 181 0.91 2.66 16.03
C PHE A 181 1.44 3.77 15.11
N PRO A 182 2.71 4.22 15.20
CA PRO A 182 3.27 5.17 14.23
C PRO A 182 3.24 4.67 12.78
N TYR A 183 3.36 3.36 12.54
CA TYR A 183 3.23 2.78 11.20
C TYR A 183 1.77 2.77 10.74
N LYS A 184 0.82 2.48 11.64
CA LYS A 184 -0.62 2.52 11.34
C LYS A 184 -1.10 3.87 10.83
N LEU A 185 -0.45 4.96 11.25
CA LEU A 185 -0.72 6.32 10.77
C LEU A 185 -0.41 6.55 9.27
N CYS A 186 0.21 5.59 8.59
CA CYS A 186 0.32 5.57 7.13
C CYS A 186 -0.97 5.14 6.43
N ASN A 187 -1.88 4.43 7.11
CA ASN A 187 -3.11 3.94 6.51
C ASN A 187 -4.06 5.11 6.16
N PRO A 188 -4.75 5.06 5.01
CA PRO A 188 -5.64 6.14 4.59
C PRO A 188 -6.72 6.53 5.60
N ILE A 189 -7.23 5.62 6.43
CA ILE A 189 -8.24 5.96 7.44
C ILE A 189 -7.75 7.05 8.43
N PHE A 190 -6.42 7.19 8.60
CA PHE A 190 -5.78 8.21 9.43
C PHE A 190 -5.39 9.48 8.66
N TRP A 191 -5.71 9.59 7.37
CA TRP A 191 -5.49 10.84 6.65
C TRP A 191 -6.40 11.95 7.17
N VAL A 192 -5.87 13.17 7.17
CA VAL A 192 -6.49 14.32 7.83
C VAL A 192 -7.17 15.21 6.79
N TYR A 193 -8.40 15.59 7.09
CA TYR A 193 -9.21 16.52 6.32
C TYR A 193 -9.97 17.48 7.25
N ASP A 194 -10.41 18.61 6.70
CA ASP A 194 -11.25 19.55 7.42
C ASP A 194 -12.72 19.18 7.27
N ILE A 195 -13.41 18.89 8.38
CA ILE A 195 -14.82 18.51 8.34
C ILE A 195 -15.68 19.75 8.08
N GLN A 196 -16.40 19.74 6.97
CA GLN A 196 -17.37 20.75 6.58
C GLN A 196 -18.79 20.14 6.56
N THR A 197 -19.77 20.86 7.11
CA THR A 197 -21.16 20.39 7.22
C THR A 197 -21.98 20.56 5.94
N GLU A 198 -21.55 21.44 5.04
CA GLU A 198 -22.33 21.87 3.86
C GLU A 198 -21.70 21.45 2.51
N THR A 199 -20.53 20.82 2.50
CA THR A 199 -19.85 20.43 1.26
C THR A 199 -19.98 18.93 0.99
N ASP A 200 -20.35 18.58 -0.25
CA ASP A 200 -20.22 17.22 -0.75
C ASP A 200 -18.75 16.76 -0.72
N THR A 201 -18.54 15.45 -0.62
CA THR A 201 -17.22 14.83 -0.70
C THR A 201 -16.56 15.10 -2.07
N PRO A 202 -15.23 15.28 -2.15
CA PRO A 202 -14.25 15.15 -1.07
C PRO A 202 -14.15 16.37 -0.14
N GLN A 203 -13.98 16.11 1.16
CA GLN A 203 -13.69 17.14 2.17
C GLN A 203 -12.34 17.83 1.90
N PRO A 204 -12.12 19.10 2.28
CA PRO A 204 -10.84 19.79 2.08
C PRO A 204 -9.66 19.07 2.74
N GLY A 205 -8.73 18.58 1.93
CA GLY A 205 -7.53 17.88 2.39
C GLY A 205 -6.34 18.81 2.62
N SER A 206 -5.16 18.23 2.83
CA SER A 206 -3.89 18.96 3.06
C SER A 206 -2.85 18.69 1.96
N GLY A 207 -3.17 17.84 1.00
CA GLY A 207 -2.27 17.30 0.00
C GLY A 207 -1.86 18.28 -1.11
N PRO A 208 -0.97 17.82 -2.01
CA PRO A 208 -0.35 18.64 -3.04
C PRO A 208 -1.30 19.07 -4.16
N PHE A 209 -2.47 18.44 -4.33
CA PHE A 209 -3.42 18.80 -5.38
C PHE A 209 -4.83 19.00 -4.84
N ILE A 210 -5.63 19.76 -5.59
CA ILE A 210 -7.02 20.09 -5.29
C ILE A 210 -7.89 19.54 -6.42
N LEU A 211 -8.97 18.85 -6.08
CA LEU A 211 -9.96 18.36 -7.04
C LEU A 211 -10.73 19.54 -7.64
N THR A 212 -10.73 19.65 -8.97
CA THR A 212 -11.47 20.70 -9.71
C THR A 212 -12.55 20.15 -10.62
N GLY A 213 -12.46 18.88 -11.03
CA GLY A 213 -13.46 18.24 -11.86
C GLY A 213 -13.48 16.74 -11.65
N ASN A 214 -14.68 16.17 -11.60
CA ASN A 214 -14.89 14.73 -11.55
C ASN A 214 -16.10 14.42 -12.44
N LYS A 215 -15.85 13.80 -13.61
CA LYS A 215 -16.89 13.37 -14.53
C LYS A 215 -17.13 11.89 -14.35
N ASP A 216 -18.28 11.56 -13.76
CA ASP A 216 -18.78 10.20 -13.54
C ASP A 216 -17.75 9.24 -12.93
N ASN A 217 -16.86 9.74 -12.06
CA ASN A 217 -15.76 8.98 -11.45
C ASN A 217 -14.79 8.33 -12.46
N LYS A 218 -14.79 8.82 -13.72
CA LYS A 218 -13.97 8.28 -14.83
C LYS A 218 -12.93 9.25 -15.34
N GLN A 219 -13.17 10.55 -15.20
CA GLN A 219 -12.18 11.58 -15.52
C GLN A 219 -12.07 12.53 -14.33
N ILE A 220 -10.90 12.55 -13.71
CA ILE A 220 -10.63 13.27 -12.48
C ILE A 220 -9.54 14.29 -12.77
N LEU A 221 -9.90 15.57 -12.69
CA LEU A 221 -9.01 16.70 -12.94
C LEU A 221 -8.60 17.34 -11.62
N LEU A 222 -7.30 17.44 -11.42
CA LEU A 222 -6.64 17.96 -10.24
C LEU A 222 -5.73 19.12 -10.62
N ILE A 223 -5.69 20.19 -9.81
CA ILE A 223 -4.74 21.30 -9.99
C ILE A 223 -3.76 21.37 -8.81
N GLY A 224 -2.54 21.83 -9.07
CA GLY A 224 -1.52 21.99 -8.05
C GLY A 224 -1.95 22.97 -6.95
N ASN A 225 -1.81 22.56 -5.69
CA ASN A 225 -2.04 23.40 -4.53
C ASN A 225 -0.83 24.33 -4.31
N THR A 226 -0.94 25.59 -4.74
CA THR A 226 0.14 26.58 -4.60
C THR A 226 0.42 26.98 -3.14
N ASN A 227 -0.47 26.64 -2.20
CA ASN A 227 -0.32 26.85 -0.76
C ASN A 227 0.15 25.59 -0.02
N TYR A 228 0.59 24.54 -0.73
CA TYR A 228 1.01 23.28 -0.12
C TYR A 228 2.23 23.46 0.79
N HIS A 229 2.23 22.79 1.94
CA HIS A 229 3.21 23.01 3.01
C HIS A 229 4.63 22.56 2.69
N ARG A 230 4.82 21.72 1.65
CA ARG A 230 6.15 21.33 1.14
C ARG A 230 6.64 22.20 -0.02
N GLY A 231 5.86 23.20 -0.43
CA GLY A 231 6.13 24.05 -1.60
C GLY A 231 5.19 23.74 -2.77
N ILE A 232 5.37 24.44 -3.88
CA ILE A 232 4.52 24.28 -5.07
C ILE A 232 4.84 22.92 -5.73
N PRO A 233 3.84 22.07 -6.03
CA PRO A 233 4.05 20.83 -6.78
C PRO A 233 4.70 21.09 -8.14
N ARG A 234 5.47 20.12 -8.64
CA ARG A 234 6.14 20.22 -9.94
C ARG A 234 5.15 20.12 -11.12
N LEU A 235 4.04 19.40 -10.94
CA LEU A 235 2.96 19.36 -11.93
C LEU A 235 1.95 20.47 -11.66
N SER A 236 1.56 21.18 -12.72
CA SER A 236 0.47 22.16 -12.65
C SER A 236 -0.91 21.50 -12.51
N ALA A 237 -1.10 20.34 -13.15
CA ALA A 237 -2.36 19.60 -13.15
C ALA A 237 -2.14 18.10 -13.41
N ILE A 238 -3.07 17.28 -12.93
CA ILE A 238 -3.15 15.84 -13.20
C ILE A 238 -4.54 15.55 -13.79
N ASP A 239 -4.58 14.84 -14.91
CA ASP A 239 -5.79 14.32 -15.56
C ASP A 239 -5.77 12.80 -15.46
N ILE A 240 -6.59 12.26 -14.57
CA ILE A 240 -6.69 10.83 -14.30
C ILE A 240 -7.88 10.26 -15.08
N THR A 241 -7.61 9.28 -15.93
CA THR A 241 -8.64 8.45 -16.57
C THR A 241 -8.75 7.11 -15.86
N VAL A 242 -9.95 6.75 -15.40
CA VAL A 242 -10.24 5.45 -14.80
C VAL A 242 -10.80 4.50 -15.87
N PHE A 243 -10.09 3.41 -16.11
CA PHE A 243 -10.43 2.38 -17.10
C PHE A 243 -11.09 1.18 -16.45
N ALA A 244 -12.08 0.59 -17.11
CA ALA A 244 -12.76 -0.60 -16.62
C ALA A 244 -11.91 -1.88 -16.74
N ASP A 245 -10.97 -1.92 -17.69
CA ASP A 245 -10.17 -3.10 -17.99
C ASP A 245 -8.75 -2.74 -18.43
N GLU A 246 -7.82 -3.67 -18.18
CA GLU A 246 -6.38 -3.49 -18.43
C GLU A 246 -6.05 -3.41 -19.93
N VAL A 247 -6.84 -4.05 -20.80
CA VAL A 247 -6.59 -4.09 -22.25
C VAL A 247 -6.81 -2.72 -22.88
N THR A 248 -7.94 -2.09 -22.59
CA THR A 248 -8.27 -0.73 -23.06
C THR A 248 -7.29 0.30 -22.50
N ALA A 249 -6.91 0.16 -21.22
CA ALA A 249 -5.95 1.05 -20.58
C ALA A 249 -4.56 0.94 -21.22
N TYR A 250 -4.09 -0.28 -21.46
CA TYR A 250 -2.81 -0.54 -22.12
C TYR A 250 -2.79 -0.10 -23.58
N GLN A 251 -3.90 -0.25 -24.31
CA GLN A 251 -4.03 0.33 -25.65
C GLN A 251 -3.88 1.86 -25.61
N SER A 252 -4.54 2.54 -24.67
CA SER A 252 -4.40 3.99 -24.51
C SER A 252 -2.97 4.41 -24.19
N TYR A 253 -2.25 3.64 -23.38
CA TYR A 253 -0.83 3.85 -23.11
C TYR A 253 0.04 3.68 -24.37
N THR A 254 -0.15 2.60 -25.14
CA THR A 254 0.65 2.33 -26.36
C THR A 254 0.39 3.37 -27.47
N GLU A 255 -0.81 3.95 -27.51
CA GLU A 255 -1.16 5.11 -28.34
C GLU A 255 -0.58 6.44 -27.82
N LYS A 256 0.26 6.41 -26.77
CA LYS A 256 0.93 7.56 -26.14
C LYS A 256 -0.05 8.59 -25.57
N LYS A 257 -1.24 8.16 -25.14
CA LYS A 257 -2.24 9.04 -24.51
C LYS A 257 -2.01 9.22 -23.01
N LEU A 258 -1.16 8.40 -22.39
CA LEU A 258 -0.89 8.37 -20.96
C LEU A 258 0.61 8.56 -20.67
N ASP A 259 0.92 9.30 -19.60
CA ASP A 259 2.27 9.47 -19.04
C ASP A 259 2.56 8.46 -17.91
N TYR A 260 1.51 7.83 -17.37
CA TYR A 260 1.56 6.77 -16.38
C TYR A 260 0.36 5.83 -16.54
N LEU A 261 0.59 4.54 -16.30
CA LEU A 261 -0.43 3.51 -16.24
C LEU A 261 -0.14 2.60 -15.02
N ASP A 262 -1.10 2.45 -14.11
CA ASP A 262 -0.89 1.73 -12.84
C ASP A 262 -0.75 0.21 -12.99
N ARG A 263 -1.45 -0.37 -13.98
CA ARG A 263 -1.47 -1.81 -14.23
C ARG A 263 -1.47 -2.13 -15.72
N ILE A 264 -0.90 -3.26 -16.08
CA ILE A 264 -0.89 -3.80 -17.44
C ILE A 264 -1.45 -5.22 -17.46
N PRO A 265 -1.97 -5.70 -18.60
CA PRO A 265 -2.32 -7.10 -18.77
C PRO A 265 -1.17 -8.04 -18.42
N LEU A 266 -1.44 -9.05 -17.59
CA LEU A 266 -0.44 -10.05 -17.18
C LEU A 266 0.26 -10.71 -18.39
N SER A 267 -0.49 -10.93 -19.47
CA SER A 267 0.01 -11.51 -20.73
C SER A 267 1.05 -10.64 -21.44
N GLU A 268 1.10 -9.33 -21.18
CA GLU A 268 2.06 -8.41 -21.81
C GLU A 268 3.38 -8.30 -21.04
N ILE A 269 3.44 -8.73 -19.77
CA ILE A 269 4.62 -8.60 -18.90
C ILE A 269 5.88 -9.17 -19.58
N LYS A 270 5.81 -10.40 -20.11
CA LYS A 270 6.96 -11.08 -20.73
C LYS A 270 7.46 -10.34 -21.96
N LYS A 271 6.54 -9.86 -22.80
CA LYS A 271 6.85 -9.09 -24.02
C LYS A 271 7.48 -7.73 -23.71
N ILE A 272 6.99 -7.04 -22.68
CA ILE A 272 7.55 -5.77 -22.22
C ILE A 272 8.98 -5.97 -21.70
N LYS A 273 9.21 -6.99 -20.88
CA LYS A 273 10.56 -7.30 -20.35
C LYS A 273 11.58 -7.65 -21.44
N GLN A 274 11.13 -8.29 -22.51
CA GLN A 274 11.97 -8.67 -23.66
C GLN A 274 12.23 -7.50 -24.62
N ASN A 275 11.47 -6.41 -24.53
CA ASN A 275 11.66 -5.23 -25.35
C ASN A 275 12.54 -4.20 -24.61
N GLU A 276 13.69 -3.84 -25.19
CA GLU A 276 14.68 -2.95 -24.54
C GLU A 276 14.15 -1.54 -24.25
N GLN A 277 13.23 -1.02 -25.07
CA GLN A 277 12.67 0.31 -24.88
C GLN A 277 11.55 0.30 -23.83
N LEU A 278 10.66 -0.69 -23.90
CA LEU A 278 9.54 -0.81 -22.97
C LEU A 278 10.01 -1.21 -21.56
N SER A 279 11.04 -2.05 -21.45
CA SER A 279 11.57 -2.47 -20.14
C SER A 279 12.15 -1.32 -19.33
N LYS A 280 12.69 -0.27 -19.98
CA LYS A 280 13.14 0.98 -19.34
C LYS A 280 11.99 1.81 -18.77
N LEU A 281 10.77 1.59 -19.26
CA LEU A 281 9.55 2.29 -18.87
C LEU A 281 8.67 1.46 -17.92
N PHE A 282 9.08 0.21 -17.65
CA PHE A 282 8.33 -0.72 -16.83
C PHE A 282 8.71 -0.59 -15.36
N ILE A 283 7.72 -0.39 -14.50
CA ILE A 283 7.89 -0.25 -13.05
C ILE A 283 7.45 -1.56 -12.39
N GLU A 284 8.44 -2.35 -12.00
CA GLU A 284 8.26 -3.62 -11.29
C GLU A 284 8.96 -3.61 -9.94
N LYS A 285 8.18 -3.67 -8.86
CA LYS A 285 8.67 -3.82 -7.48
C LYS A 285 7.81 -4.81 -6.72
N PRO A 286 8.39 -5.69 -5.88
CA PRO A 286 7.63 -6.45 -4.88
C PRO A 286 6.81 -5.50 -4.00
N LEU A 287 5.49 -5.69 -4.02
CA LEU A 287 4.52 -4.98 -3.19
C LEU A 287 4.39 -5.69 -1.84
N LEU A 288 3.94 -4.95 -0.83
CA LEU A 288 3.60 -5.52 0.47
C LEU A 288 2.21 -6.14 0.42
N GLU A 289 2.01 -7.10 -0.49
CA GLU A 289 0.74 -7.79 -0.72
C GLU A 289 1.01 -9.28 -0.94
N ILE A 290 0.35 -10.13 -0.15
CA ILE A 290 0.42 -11.58 -0.27
C ILE A 290 -0.84 -12.15 -0.90
N TYR A 291 -0.66 -13.23 -1.65
CA TYR A 291 -1.69 -14.15 -2.09
C TYR A 291 -1.39 -15.50 -1.43
N ALA A 292 -2.32 -16.03 -0.67
CA ALA A 292 -2.20 -17.29 0.07
C ALA A 292 -3.52 -18.05 0.05
N LEU A 293 -3.54 -19.27 0.57
CA LEU A 293 -4.78 -20.01 0.84
C LEU A 293 -4.90 -20.28 2.33
N GLY A 294 -5.99 -19.82 2.95
CA GLY A 294 -6.33 -20.09 4.33
C GLY A 294 -6.84 -21.52 4.54
N LEU A 295 -6.36 -22.16 5.60
CA LEU A 295 -6.80 -23.45 6.10
C LEU A 295 -7.50 -23.22 7.45
N ASN A 296 -8.79 -23.47 7.53
CA ASN A 296 -9.51 -23.30 8.79
C ASN A 296 -9.09 -24.37 9.80
N VAL A 297 -8.27 -23.99 10.77
CA VAL A 297 -7.63 -24.93 11.71
C VAL A 297 -8.59 -25.49 12.76
N ASN A 298 -9.88 -25.11 12.70
CA ASN A 298 -10.95 -25.61 13.55
C ASN A 298 -12.01 -26.40 12.78
N LYS A 299 -11.82 -26.65 11.47
CA LYS A 299 -12.74 -27.44 10.64
C LYS A 299 -12.04 -28.61 9.98
N GLU A 300 -12.72 -29.74 9.96
CA GLU A 300 -12.27 -30.93 9.21
C GLU A 300 -12.07 -30.58 7.72
N PRO A 301 -11.01 -31.10 7.07
CA PRO A 301 -10.04 -32.06 7.61
C PRO A 301 -8.82 -31.43 8.32
N PHE A 302 -8.77 -30.09 8.48
CA PHE A 302 -7.58 -29.41 9.00
C PHE A 302 -7.56 -29.25 10.52
N ALA A 303 -8.67 -29.54 11.18
CA ALA A 303 -8.82 -29.42 12.63
C ALA A 303 -7.84 -30.34 13.34
N GLY A 304 -6.90 -29.77 14.10
CA GLY A 304 -5.89 -30.54 14.84
C GLY A 304 -4.83 -31.25 13.98
N ASP A 305 -4.97 -31.28 12.66
CA ASP A 305 -4.06 -32.00 11.76
C ASP A 305 -3.03 -31.07 11.11
N TYR A 306 -1.95 -30.80 11.82
CA TYR A 306 -0.85 -29.99 11.29
C TYR A 306 -0.03 -30.73 10.22
N LEU A 307 -0.04 -32.06 10.20
CA LEU A 307 0.69 -32.85 9.22
C LEU A 307 0.06 -32.72 7.83
N LEU A 308 -1.27 -32.79 7.73
CA LEU A 308 -2.00 -32.51 6.49
C LEU A 308 -1.71 -31.09 5.98
N ARG A 309 -1.78 -30.07 6.85
CA ARG A 309 -1.50 -28.68 6.44
C ARG A 309 -0.07 -28.49 5.94
N ARG A 310 0.90 -29.16 6.56
CA ARG A 310 2.31 -29.18 6.10
C ARG A 310 2.46 -29.93 4.78
N ALA A 311 1.82 -31.09 4.63
CA ALA A 311 1.83 -31.88 3.40
C ALA A 311 1.37 -31.05 2.21
N LEU A 312 0.23 -30.35 2.36
CA LEU A 312 -0.28 -29.45 1.32
C LEU A 312 0.73 -28.35 0.97
N ASN A 313 1.40 -27.74 1.94
CA ASN A 313 2.40 -26.71 1.66
C ASN A 313 3.61 -27.23 0.84
N TYR A 314 4.07 -28.46 1.12
CA TYR A 314 5.17 -29.09 0.36
C TYR A 314 4.73 -29.58 -1.02
N ALA A 315 3.44 -29.83 -1.24
CA ALA A 315 2.90 -30.32 -2.50
C ALA A 315 2.78 -29.26 -3.60
N ILE A 316 2.90 -27.95 -3.28
CA ILE A 316 2.62 -26.87 -4.24
C ILE A 316 3.91 -26.31 -4.86
N ASP A 317 3.99 -26.38 -6.20
CA ASP A 317 4.98 -25.66 -6.99
C ASP A 317 4.50 -24.23 -7.25
N ARG A 318 5.02 -23.32 -6.42
CA ARG A 318 4.71 -21.89 -6.44
C ARG A 318 5.36 -21.18 -7.62
N ASN A 319 6.52 -21.65 -8.09
CA ASN A 319 7.20 -21.05 -9.23
C ASN A 319 6.36 -21.28 -10.49
N GLN A 320 5.86 -22.50 -10.66
CA GLN A 320 4.98 -22.83 -11.77
C GLN A 320 3.74 -21.94 -11.78
N ILE A 321 3.05 -21.77 -10.65
CA ILE A 321 1.87 -20.89 -10.56
C ILE A 321 2.25 -19.44 -10.88
N ALA A 322 3.38 -18.93 -10.36
CA ALA A 322 3.83 -17.57 -10.62
C ALA A 322 4.11 -17.29 -12.11
N GLU A 323 4.69 -18.27 -12.81
CA GLU A 323 5.03 -18.16 -14.23
C GLU A 323 3.80 -18.38 -15.12
N ASP A 324 3.13 -19.52 -14.96
CA ASP A 324 2.08 -19.99 -15.88
C ASP A 324 0.79 -19.17 -15.76
N VAL A 325 0.42 -18.75 -14.55
CA VAL A 325 -0.82 -17.98 -14.31
C VAL A 325 -0.58 -16.49 -14.42
N PHE A 326 0.52 -16.00 -13.86
CA PHE A 326 0.73 -14.56 -13.69
C PHE A 326 1.82 -13.96 -14.59
N GLY A 327 2.45 -14.72 -15.48
CA GLY A 327 3.53 -14.21 -16.34
C GLY A 327 4.71 -13.64 -15.54
N SER A 328 4.97 -14.21 -14.35
CA SER A 328 5.87 -13.66 -13.34
C SER A 328 5.47 -12.29 -12.79
N GLY A 329 4.19 -11.91 -12.76
CA GLY A 329 3.68 -10.73 -12.04
C GLY A 329 3.65 -10.91 -10.51
N TYR A 330 3.90 -12.13 -10.05
CA TYR A 330 4.04 -12.51 -8.65
C TYR A 330 5.36 -13.25 -8.42
N VAL A 331 5.80 -13.36 -7.17
CA VAL A 331 6.98 -14.14 -6.77
C VAL A 331 6.64 -15.05 -5.60
N PRO A 332 7.20 -16.28 -5.53
CA PRO A 332 6.96 -17.18 -4.41
C PRO A 332 7.38 -16.62 -3.06
N ILE A 333 6.62 -16.94 -2.02
CA ILE A 333 6.97 -16.66 -0.62
C ILE A 333 7.02 -17.93 0.21
N LYS A 334 7.85 -17.91 1.24
CA LYS A 334 8.10 -19.05 2.14
C LYS A 334 7.42 -18.92 3.51
N GLY A 335 6.82 -17.76 3.80
CA GLY A 335 6.27 -17.43 5.10
C GLY A 335 5.24 -16.30 5.01
N VAL A 336 5.05 -15.61 6.12
CA VAL A 336 3.98 -14.60 6.28
C VAL A 336 4.43 -13.24 5.76
N ILE A 337 5.64 -12.82 6.11
CA ILE A 337 6.12 -11.47 5.86
C ILE A 337 6.63 -11.40 4.40
N PRO A 338 6.10 -10.46 3.57
CA PRO A 338 6.64 -10.23 2.23
C PRO A 338 8.11 -9.80 2.27
N THR A 339 8.85 -10.04 1.19
CA THR A 339 10.22 -9.53 1.07
C THR A 339 10.23 -8.01 1.25
N GLU A 340 11.35 -7.48 1.75
CA GLU A 340 11.61 -6.03 1.83
C GLU A 340 10.83 -5.27 2.93
N VAL A 341 10.04 -5.98 3.74
CA VAL A 341 9.53 -5.46 5.02
C VAL A 341 10.59 -5.64 6.10
N LYS A 342 10.76 -4.65 6.99
CA LYS A 342 11.58 -4.85 8.19
C LYS A 342 11.00 -5.96 9.05
N GLY A 343 11.81 -6.98 9.30
CA GLY A 343 11.39 -8.20 9.99
C GLY A 343 11.47 -9.45 9.10
N TYR A 344 11.41 -9.26 7.77
CA TYR A 344 11.64 -10.34 6.81
C TYR A 344 12.99 -11.02 7.03
N SER A 345 13.01 -12.34 6.86
CA SER A 345 14.21 -13.17 6.99
C SER A 345 14.37 -14.08 5.77
N ASN A 346 15.47 -13.92 5.03
CA ASN A 346 15.87 -14.86 3.98
C ASN A 346 16.14 -16.27 4.50
N GLU A 347 16.45 -16.39 5.80
CA GLU A 347 16.76 -17.64 6.48
C GLU A 347 15.50 -18.35 7.01
N MET A 348 14.30 -17.80 6.77
CA MET A 348 13.04 -18.45 7.17
C MET A 348 12.99 -19.85 6.53
N PRO A 349 12.93 -20.95 7.32
CA PRO A 349 12.94 -22.30 6.77
C PRO A 349 11.79 -22.51 5.79
N GLY A 350 10.59 -22.10 6.20
CA GLY A 350 9.38 -22.10 5.39
C GLY A 350 9.10 -23.42 4.70
N TYR A 351 8.44 -23.33 3.55
CA TYR A 351 8.12 -24.48 2.71
C TYR A 351 8.73 -24.32 1.33
N ILE A 352 9.22 -25.42 0.79
CA ILE A 352 9.67 -25.56 -0.59
C ILE A 352 8.81 -26.62 -1.27
N PHE A 353 8.81 -26.66 -2.60
CA PHE A 353 8.16 -27.75 -3.33
C PHE A 353 8.95 -29.05 -3.14
N ASP A 354 8.32 -30.04 -2.50
CA ASP A 354 8.88 -31.35 -2.19
C ASP A 354 7.74 -32.40 -2.14
N PRO A 355 7.34 -32.96 -3.30
CA PRO A 355 6.25 -33.94 -3.40
C PRO A 355 6.47 -35.21 -2.57
N GLU A 356 7.71 -35.67 -2.43
CA GLU A 356 8.04 -36.87 -1.66
C GLU A 356 7.82 -36.63 -0.16
N LYS A 357 8.25 -35.47 0.35
CA LYS A 357 7.96 -35.07 1.72
C LYS A 357 6.47 -34.83 1.93
N ALA A 358 5.77 -34.27 0.95
CA ALA A 358 4.32 -34.10 1.01
C ALA A 358 3.60 -35.46 1.14
N LYS A 359 3.97 -36.45 0.31
CA LYS A 359 3.44 -37.82 0.38
C LYS A 359 3.68 -38.46 1.74
N LYS A 360 4.91 -38.37 2.26
CA LYS A 360 5.26 -38.91 3.58
C LYS A 360 4.44 -38.28 4.71
N LEU A 361 4.30 -36.95 4.70
CA LEU A 361 3.50 -36.24 5.71
C LEU A 361 2.01 -36.58 5.60
N LEU A 362 1.51 -36.82 4.38
CA LEU A 362 0.13 -37.23 4.15
C LEU A 362 -0.14 -38.66 4.70
N GLU A 363 0.81 -39.57 4.53
CA GLU A 363 0.77 -40.91 5.14
C GLU A 363 0.81 -40.82 6.68
N GLU A 364 1.71 -40.00 7.25
CA GLU A 364 1.80 -39.76 8.69
C GLU A 364 0.55 -39.09 9.28
N ALA A 365 -0.14 -38.26 8.48
CA ALA A 365 -1.44 -37.68 8.81
C ALA A 365 -2.59 -38.72 8.78
N GLY A 366 -2.32 -39.95 8.31
CA GLY A 366 -3.31 -41.03 8.23
C GLY A 366 -4.06 -41.10 6.89
N TYR A 367 -3.55 -40.44 5.85
CA TYR A 367 -4.18 -40.37 4.53
C TYR A 367 -3.28 -40.88 3.40
N PRO A 368 -2.78 -42.13 3.46
CA PRO A 368 -1.92 -42.68 2.42
C PRO A 368 -2.60 -42.59 1.04
N GLU A 369 -1.91 -41.95 0.09
CA GLU A 369 -2.44 -41.69 -1.26
C GLU A 369 -3.83 -41.00 -1.26
N GLY A 370 -4.07 -40.14 -0.26
CA GLY A 370 -5.33 -39.42 -0.08
C GLY A 370 -6.48 -40.28 0.46
N THR A 371 -6.25 -41.57 0.71
CA THR A 371 -7.27 -42.49 1.19
C THR A 371 -7.86 -42.02 2.52
N GLY A 372 -9.19 -41.86 2.57
CA GLY A 372 -9.89 -41.39 3.78
C GLY A 372 -10.10 -39.87 3.84
N LEU A 373 -9.42 -39.08 3.01
CA LEU A 373 -9.77 -37.67 2.81
C LEU A 373 -11.03 -37.56 1.98
N LYS A 374 -12.02 -36.83 2.50
CA LYS A 374 -13.16 -36.38 1.70
C LYS A 374 -12.71 -35.30 0.72
N THR A 375 -13.47 -35.12 -0.36
CA THR A 375 -13.29 -33.98 -1.26
C THR A 375 -13.24 -32.68 -0.47
N ILE A 376 -12.14 -31.94 -0.63
CA ILE A 376 -11.91 -30.66 0.05
C ILE A 376 -12.45 -29.55 -0.85
N ILE A 377 -13.23 -28.65 -0.27
CA ILE A 377 -13.80 -27.52 -1.01
C ILE A 377 -12.84 -26.33 -0.93
N LEU A 378 -12.33 -25.88 -2.08
CA LEU A 378 -11.52 -24.68 -2.23
C LEU A 378 -12.39 -23.51 -2.69
N SER A 379 -12.66 -22.57 -1.80
CA SER A 379 -13.50 -21.40 -2.05
C SER A 379 -12.69 -20.16 -2.44
N TYR A 380 -13.13 -19.43 -3.46
CA TYR A 380 -12.49 -18.18 -3.91
C TYR A 380 -13.54 -17.19 -4.45
N ASN A 381 -13.23 -15.89 -4.40
CA ASN A 381 -14.06 -14.87 -5.05
C ASN A 381 -13.90 -14.93 -6.57
N ASN A 382 -14.98 -14.71 -7.32
CA ASN A 382 -15.03 -14.81 -8.78
C ASN A 382 -14.05 -13.85 -9.45
N ASP A 383 -13.01 -14.42 -10.02
CA ASP A 383 -11.97 -13.74 -10.81
C ASP A 383 -11.26 -14.81 -11.66
N GLU A 384 -10.91 -14.48 -12.89
CA GLU A 384 -10.29 -15.42 -13.83
C GLU A 384 -8.93 -15.90 -13.32
N GLY A 385 -8.10 -14.98 -12.80
CA GLY A 385 -6.81 -15.33 -12.21
C GLY A 385 -6.95 -16.21 -10.97
N HIS A 386 -7.97 -15.98 -10.15
CA HIS A 386 -8.23 -16.82 -8.97
C HIS A 386 -8.70 -18.22 -9.35
N GLN A 387 -9.52 -18.35 -10.38
CA GLN A 387 -9.92 -19.64 -10.92
C GLN A 387 -8.70 -20.42 -11.45
N MET A 388 -7.83 -19.78 -12.23
CA MET A 388 -6.61 -20.41 -12.76
C MET A 388 -5.68 -20.89 -11.64
N VAL A 389 -5.50 -20.10 -10.57
CA VAL A 389 -4.74 -20.55 -9.39
C VAL A 389 -5.41 -21.76 -8.73
N ALA A 390 -6.73 -21.71 -8.53
CA ALA A 390 -7.45 -22.79 -7.87
C ALA A 390 -7.40 -24.12 -8.67
N GLU A 391 -7.49 -24.04 -10.00
CA GLU A 391 -7.30 -25.18 -10.91
C GLU A 391 -5.87 -25.72 -10.85
N ALA A 392 -4.85 -24.85 -10.84
CA ALA A 392 -3.45 -25.27 -10.69
C ALA A 392 -3.22 -26.00 -9.36
N ILE A 393 -3.79 -25.51 -8.26
CA ILE A 393 -3.73 -26.16 -6.95
C ILE A 393 -4.42 -27.53 -6.98
N ALA A 394 -5.61 -27.63 -7.56
CA ALA A 394 -6.31 -28.91 -7.70
C ALA A 394 -5.49 -29.92 -8.53
N ASN A 395 -4.87 -29.47 -9.63
CA ASN A 395 -4.04 -30.30 -10.49
C ASN A 395 -2.76 -30.77 -9.79
N GLN A 396 -2.11 -29.93 -8.99
CA GLN A 396 -0.90 -30.30 -8.25
C GLN A 396 -1.18 -31.24 -7.07
N LEU A 397 -2.38 -31.19 -6.47
CA LEU A 397 -2.78 -32.07 -5.37
C LEU A 397 -3.37 -33.41 -5.82
N SER A 398 -3.91 -33.50 -7.04
CA SER A 398 -4.51 -34.71 -7.60
C SER A 398 -3.58 -35.94 -7.62
N PRO A 399 -2.27 -35.84 -7.97
CA PRO A 399 -1.34 -36.98 -7.90
C PRO A 399 -1.13 -37.56 -6.50
N LEU A 400 -1.45 -36.80 -5.44
CA LEU A 400 -1.42 -37.28 -4.05
C LEU A 400 -2.75 -37.94 -3.62
N GLY A 401 -3.69 -38.12 -4.55
CA GLY A 401 -5.03 -38.67 -4.29
C GLY A 401 -5.99 -37.68 -3.62
N ILE A 402 -5.62 -36.40 -3.53
CA ILE A 402 -6.42 -35.37 -2.87
C ILE A 402 -7.39 -34.75 -3.89
N SER A 403 -8.69 -34.99 -3.69
CA SER A 403 -9.75 -34.43 -4.52
C SER A 403 -10.13 -33.02 -4.03
N ILE A 404 -10.01 -32.02 -4.92
CA ILE A 404 -10.41 -30.63 -4.66
C ILE A 404 -11.67 -30.29 -5.49
N GLN A 405 -12.69 -29.76 -4.83
CA GLN A 405 -13.85 -29.14 -5.48
C GLN A 405 -13.71 -27.61 -5.43
N LEU A 406 -13.77 -26.97 -6.59
CA LEU A 406 -13.71 -25.52 -6.72
C LEU A 406 -15.07 -24.88 -6.41
N GLN A 407 -15.08 -23.84 -5.58
CA GLN A 407 -16.28 -23.10 -5.20
C GLN A 407 -16.10 -21.58 -5.42
N PRO A 408 -16.38 -21.10 -6.64
CA PRO A 408 -16.49 -19.67 -6.93
C PRO A 408 -17.62 -19.00 -6.14
N MET A 409 -17.39 -17.78 -5.64
CA MET A 409 -18.38 -16.97 -4.91
C MET A 409 -18.38 -15.50 -5.35
N GLU A 410 -19.53 -14.84 -5.29
CA GLU A 410 -19.65 -13.38 -5.41
C GLU A 410 -18.90 -12.69 -4.24
N TRP A 411 -18.26 -11.54 -4.48
CA TRP A 411 -17.34 -10.89 -3.56
C TRP A 411 -17.93 -10.53 -2.20
N GLU A 412 -19.12 -9.92 -2.14
CA GLU A 412 -19.73 -9.52 -0.87
C GLU A 412 -20.13 -10.74 -0.04
N TYR A 413 -20.64 -11.78 -0.71
CA TYR A 413 -20.91 -13.05 -0.04
C TYR A 413 -19.62 -13.70 0.46
N TYR A 414 -18.57 -13.71 -0.37
CA TYR A 414 -17.26 -14.27 -0.03
C TYR A 414 -16.65 -13.60 1.21
N LYS A 415 -16.62 -12.26 1.25
CA LYS A 415 -16.16 -11.49 2.41
C LYS A 415 -16.91 -11.87 3.69
N LYS A 416 -18.24 -11.97 3.60
CA LYS A 416 -19.06 -12.38 4.75
C LYS A 416 -18.70 -13.79 5.22
N GLN A 417 -18.45 -14.73 4.31
CA GLN A 417 -18.01 -16.10 4.66
C GLN A 417 -16.62 -16.12 5.29
N MET A 418 -15.69 -15.26 4.86
CA MET A 418 -14.38 -15.10 5.51
C MET A 418 -14.53 -14.59 6.95
N GLN A 419 -15.29 -13.50 7.15
CA GLN A 419 -15.50 -12.88 8.46
C GLN A 419 -16.17 -13.82 9.47
N GLN A 420 -17.02 -14.73 8.99
CA GLN A 420 -17.68 -15.75 9.80
C GLN A 420 -16.83 -17.01 10.02
N SER A 421 -15.60 -17.07 9.47
CA SER A 421 -14.77 -18.27 9.42
C SER A 421 -15.55 -19.51 8.93
N ALA A 422 -16.41 -19.29 7.92
CA ALA A 422 -17.35 -20.30 7.43
C ALA A 422 -16.69 -21.30 6.47
N MET A 423 -15.64 -20.90 5.77
CA MET A 423 -14.95 -21.73 4.77
C MET A 423 -13.88 -22.62 5.40
N THR A 424 -13.54 -23.72 4.72
CA THR A 424 -12.55 -24.71 5.18
C THR A 424 -11.20 -24.49 4.51
N PHE A 425 -11.16 -24.44 3.17
CA PHE A 425 -9.98 -24.12 2.37
C PHE A 425 -10.35 -22.96 1.44
N PHE A 426 -9.64 -21.84 1.51
CA PHE A 426 -10.08 -20.63 0.80
C PHE A 426 -8.95 -19.70 0.41
N ARG A 427 -9.12 -18.95 -0.68
CA ARG A 427 -8.18 -17.90 -1.10
C ARG A 427 -8.12 -16.74 -0.10
N VAL A 428 -6.93 -16.21 0.16
CA VAL A 428 -6.73 -15.00 0.97
C VAL A 428 -5.75 -14.09 0.26
N GLY A 429 -6.18 -12.86 -0.02
CA GLY A 429 -5.29 -11.75 -0.36
C GLY A 429 -5.13 -10.84 0.84
N TRP A 430 -3.92 -10.37 1.11
CA TRP A 430 -3.68 -9.37 2.14
C TRP A 430 -2.62 -8.37 1.69
N ALA A 431 -3.06 -7.14 1.42
CA ALA A 431 -2.18 -5.99 1.30
C ALA A 431 -1.91 -5.42 2.70
N ALA A 432 -0.68 -5.00 2.96
CA ALA A 432 -0.33 -4.36 4.22
C ALA A 432 -1.22 -3.14 4.45
N ASP A 433 -1.90 -3.07 5.60
CA ASP A 433 -2.61 -1.88 6.03
C ASP A 433 -1.62 -0.75 6.36
N TYR A 434 -0.42 -1.12 6.76
CA TYR A 434 0.69 -0.23 7.09
C TYR A 434 2.03 -0.97 6.93
N PRO A 435 3.14 -0.26 6.66
CA PRO A 435 4.40 -0.86 6.22
C PRO A 435 5.23 -1.44 7.38
N ASP A 436 4.69 -2.44 8.07
CA ASP A 436 5.35 -3.14 9.18
C ASP A 436 4.89 -4.60 9.25
N ALA A 437 5.79 -5.50 9.69
CA ALA A 437 5.50 -6.93 9.83
C ALA A 437 4.31 -7.24 10.76
N ASP A 438 4.02 -6.37 11.74
CA ASP A 438 2.84 -6.46 12.61
C ASP A 438 1.52 -6.42 11.81
N SER A 439 1.50 -5.75 10.64
CA SER A 439 0.31 -5.71 9.76
C SER A 439 -0.08 -7.10 9.26
N PHE A 440 0.91 -7.96 9.02
CA PHE A 440 0.67 -9.34 8.59
C PHE A 440 0.51 -10.26 9.79
N LEU A 441 1.48 -10.26 10.71
CA LEU A 441 1.52 -11.24 11.80
C LEU A 441 0.37 -11.04 12.80
N TYR A 442 0.19 -9.83 13.33
CA TYR A 442 -0.90 -9.57 14.25
C TYR A 442 -2.23 -9.56 13.51
N GLY A 443 -2.29 -8.88 12.36
CA GLY A 443 -3.52 -8.72 11.56
C GLY A 443 -4.16 -10.05 11.17
N LEU A 444 -3.36 -11.03 10.75
CA LEU A 444 -3.85 -12.32 10.23
C LEU A 444 -3.86 -13.45 11.28
N PHE A 445 -3.06 -13.38 12.35
CA PHE A 445 -2.84 -14.55 13.22
C PHE A 445 -3.04 -14.31 14.72
N HIS A 446 -3.17 -13.07 15.19
CA HIS A 446 -3.53 -12.85 16.59
C HIS A 446 -4.98 -13.30 16.85
N SER A 447 -5.24 -13.96 17.98
CA SER A 447 -6.60 -14.47 18.28
C SER A 447 -7.67 -13.38 18.37
N SER A 448 -7.30 -12.18 18.85
CA SER A 448 -8.21 -11.02 18.91
C SER A 448 -8.68 -10.51 17.54
N MET A 449 -8.05 -10.97 16.46
CA MET A 449 -8.34 -10.60 15.08
C MET A 449 -9.31 -11.54 14.38
N ALA A 450 -9.90 -12.50 15.11
CA ALA A 450 -10.93 -13.41 14.60
C ALA A 450 -12.03 -12.63 13.86
N GLY A 451 -12.26 -12.99 12.59
CA GLY A 451 -13.26 -12.36 11.72
C GLY A 451 -12.93 -10.95 11.22
N LYS A 452 -11.79 -10.37 11.63
CA LYS A 452 -11.31 -9.03 11.20
C LYS A 452 -10.08 -9.10 10.29
N GLY A 453 -9.32 -10.19 10.41
CA GLY A 453 -8.13 -10.49 9.59
C GLY A 453 -7.66 -11.93 9.81
N ASN A 454 -7.84 -12.46 11.03
CA ASN A 454 -7.70 -13.89 11.29
C ASN A 454 -8.97 -14.64 10.86
N TYR A 455 -8.94 -15.15 9.63
CA TYR A 455 -10.06 -15.86 9.01
C TYR A 455 -9.97 -17.38 9.18
N THR A 456 -8.80 -17.92 9.51
CA THR A 456 -8.56 -19.37 9.70
C THR A 456 -9.03 -19.86 11.07
N GLY A 457 -9.37 -18.95 11.98
CA GLY A 457 -9.63 -19.28 13.37
C GLY A 457 -8.37 -19.73 14.13
N TYR A 458 -7.19 -19.37 13.62
CA TYR A 458 -5.93 -19.71 14.26
C TYR A 458 -5.87 -19.13 15.68
N HIS A 459 -5.49 -19.96 16.65
CA HIS A 459 -5.42 -19.57 18.05
C HIS A 459 -4.27 -20.30 18.71
N ASN A 460 -3.18 -19.56 18.96
CA ASN A 460 -2.01 -20.06 19.67
C ASN A 460 -1.62 -19.06 20.76
N PRO A 461 -1.87 -19.37 22.06
CA PRO A 461 -1.57 -18.45 23.16
C PRO A 461 -0.10 -18.05 23.29
N GLN A 462 0.83 -18.85 22.75
CA GLN A 462 2.25 -18.46 22.71
C GLN A 462 2.49 -17.38 21.67
N VAL A 463 1.91 -17.52 20.47
CA VAL A 463 1.97 -16.51 19.41
C VAL A 463 1.33 -15.22 19.88
N ASP A 464 0.14 -15.27 20.47
CA ASP A 464 -0.53 -14.08 21.02
C ASP A 464 0.36 -13.32 22.00
N LYS A 465 0.93 -14.03 22.99
CA LYS A 465 1.85 -13.43 23.97
C LYS A 465 3.10 -12.80 23.33
N ILE A 466 3.67 -13.44 22.30
CA ILE A 466 4.86 -12.91 21.61
C ILE A 466 4.51 -11.66 20.82
N LEU A 467 3.37 -11.65 20.14
CA LEU A 467 2.90 -10.49 19.37
C LEU A 467 2.52 -9.32 20.27
N ASP A 468 1.85 -9.59 21.40
CA ASP A 468 1.58 -8.59 22.44
C ASP A 468 2.88 -8.01 23.02
N ALA A 469 3.87 -8.85 23.29
CA ALA A 469 5.19 -8.40 23.75
C ALA A 469 5.90 -7.53 22.68
N ALA A 470 5.79 -7.90 21.40
CA ALA A 470 6.35 -7.10 20.30
C ALA A 470 5.69 -5.71 20.22
N ARG A 471 4.37 -5.64 20.41
CA ARG A 471 3.63 -4.38 20.50
C ARG A 471 3.98 -3.58 21.76
N ALA A 472 4.31 -4.22 22.88
CA ALA A 472 4.74 -3.51 24.09
C ALA A 472 6.19 -2.97 24.02
N GLU A 473 7.05 -3.54 23.17
CA GLU A 473 8.45 -3.13 23.03
C GLU A 473 8.59 -1.81 22.25
N THR A 474 8.81 -0.72 22.97
CA THR A 474 8.93 0.66 22.44
C THR A 474 10.34 1.23 22.53
N LYS A 475 11.29 0.52 23.16
CA LYS A 475 12.64 0.99 23.48
C LYS A 475 13.68 0.46 22.49
N SER A 476 13.50 -0.78 22.02
CA SER A 476 14.43 -1.44 21.10
C SER A 476 13.70 -2.05 19.92
N ASN A 477 13.84 -1.43 18.74
CA ASN A 477 13.31 -1.99 17.51
C ASN A 477 13.96 -3.36 17.18
N ALA A 478 15.22 -3.59 17.58
CA ALA A 478 15.88 -4.86 17.36
C ALA A 478 15.22 -6.00 18.17
N GLU A 479 14.87 -5.76 19.44
CA GLU A 479 14.17 -6.76 20.25
C GLU A 479 12.74 -7.00 19.76
N ARG A 480 12.04 -5.92 19.36
CA ARG A 480 10.73 -6.03 18.70
C ARG A 480 10.79 -6.93 17.46
N LEU A 481 11.77 -6.72 16.56
CA LEU A 481 11.91 -7.53 15.35
C LEU A 481 12.27 -9.00 15.65
N LYS A 482 13.01 -9.29 16.72
CA LYS A 482 13.27 -10.68 17.16
C LYS A 482 11.98 -11.37 17.60
N LEU A 483 11.13 -10.68 18.35
CA LEU A 483 9.83 -11.21 18.78
C LEU A 483 8.94 -11.50 17.56
N LEU A 484 8.85 -10.56 16.61
CA LEU A 484 8.07 -10.76 15.39
C LEU A 484 8.58 -11.95 14.56
N ARG A 485 9.90 -12.10 14.41
CA ARG A 485 10.49 -13.27 13.75
C ARG A 485 10.12 -14.57 14.46
N ARG A 486 10.17 -14.58 15.79
CA ARG A 486 9.81 -15.76 16.57
C ARG A 486 8.33 -16.14 16.41
N ALA A 487 7.44 -15.15 16.38
CA ALA A 487 6.03 -15.39 16.09
C ALA A 487 5.84 -15.97 14.68
N GLU A 488 6.51 -15.40 13.69
CA GLU A 488 6.46 -15.90 12.31
C GLU A 488 6.93 -17.35 12.21
N GLU A 489 8.04 -17.73 12.84
CA GLU A 489 8.53 -19.11 12.85
C GLU A 489 7.47 -20.11 13.35
N ILE A 490 6.77 -19.76 14.44
CA ILE A 490 5.72 -20.62 15.02
C ILE A 490 4.51 -20.68 14.07
N ILE A 491 4.07 -19.53 13.55
CA ILE A 491 2.93 -19.46 12.63
C ILE A 491 3.21 -20.27 11.37
N VAL A 492 4.41 -20.11 10.79
CA VAL A 492 4.83 -20.85 9.59
C VAL A 492 4.83 -22.34 9.88
N ASP A 493 5.41 -22.80 11.00
CA ASP A 493 5.45 -24.22 11.37
C ASP A 493 4.04 -24.80 11.65
N ASP A 494 3.14 -24.02 12.25
CA ASP A 494 1.74 -24.41 12.48
C ASP A 494 0.93 -24.52 11.17
N ALA A 495 1.41 -23.89 10.09
CA ALA A 495 0.85 -23.93 8.74
C ALA A 495 -0.67 -23.61 8.66
N PRO A 496 -1.18 -22.51 9.24
CA PRO A 496 -2.58 -22.12 9.06
C PRO A 496 -2.91 -21.70 7.62
N PHE A 497 -1.89 -21.35 6.83
CA PHE A 497 -2.02 -21.03 5.40
C PHE A 497 -1.18 -21.99 4.55
N ILE A 498 -1.55 -22.10 3.27
CA ILE A 498 -0.60 -22.38 2.19
C ILE A 498 -0.01 -21.05 1.74
N TRP A 499 1.26 -20.82 2.06
CA TRP A 499 2.01 -19.65 1.58
C TRP A 499 2.19 -19.80 0.08
N LEU A 500 1.76 -18.85 -0.75
CA LEU A 500 1.88 -18.98 -2.20
C LEU A 500 2.80 -17.91 -2.78
N LEU A 501 2.30 -16.67 -2.84
CA LEU A 501 2.90 -15.64 -3.68
C LEU A 501 2.87 -14.27 -3.00
N GLN A 502 3.82 -13.43 -3.38
CA GLN A 502 3.82 -11.98 -3.17
C GLN A 502 3.64 -11.29 -4.52
N LYS A 503 2.79 -10.27 -4.55
CA LYS A 503 2.50 -9.51 -5.76
C LYS A 503 3.62 -8.54 -6.10
N LYS A 504 3.81 -8.25 -7.38
CA LYS A 504 4.64 -7.15 -7.85
C LYS A 504 3.79 -6.07 -8.50
N SER A 505 4.26 -4.83 -8.46
CA SER A 505 3.72 -3.79 -9.33
C SER A 505 3.99 -4.17 -10.78
N ALA A 506 3.07 -3.80 -11.67
CA ALA A 506 3.25 -3.93 -13.10
C ALA A 506 2.72 -2.66 -13.76
N ALA A 507 3.43 -1.55 -13.56
CA ALA A 507 3.04 -0.24 -14.04
C ALA A 507 3.93 0.21 -15.21
N MET A 508 3.46 1.16 -16.00
CA MET A 508 4.24 1.79 -17.08
C MET A 508 4.35 3.29 -16.85
N THR A 509 5.47 3.88 -17.26
CA THR A 509 5.69 5.33 -17.26
C THR A 509 6.11 5.87 -18.63
N GLY A 510 5.87 7.14 -18.89
CA GLY A 510 6.27 7.82 -20.11
C GLY A 510 7.75 8.25 -20.10
N THR A 511 8.33 8.46 -21.28
CA THR A 511 9.72 8.92 -21.43
C THR A 511 9.99 10.33 -20.92
N GLN A 512 8.93 11.13 -20.72
CA GLN A 512 8.98 12.49 -20.21
C GLN A 512 8.77 12.55 -18.69
N THR A 513 8.45 11.41 -18.05
CA THR A 513 8.08 11.35 -16.64
C THR A 513 9.31 11.15 -15.78
N HIS A 514 9.61 12.11 -14.93
CA HIS A 514 10.75 12.07 -14.01
C HIS A 514 10.26 11.98 -12.55
N TYR A 515 11.08 11.36 -11.70
CA TYR A 515 10.84 11.20 -10.25
C TYR A 515 9.54 10.48 -9.85
N LEU A 516 8.80 9.91 -10.81
CA LEU A 516 7.71 8.99 -10.52
C LEU A 516 8.28 7.67 -10.01
N SER A 517 7.94 7.33 -8.78
CA SER A 517 8.21 6.02 -8.20
C SER A 517 6.96 5.50 -7.52
N VAL A 518 6.66 4.23 -7.78
CA VAL A 518 5.67 3.48 -7.00
C VAL A 518 6.42 2.87 -5.83
N ASN A 519 5.99 3.17 -4.61
CA ASN A 519 6.61 2.57 -3.42
C ASN A 519 6.07 1.15 -3.17
N ARG A 520 6.63 0.44 -2.20
CA ARG A 520 6.20 -0.95 -1.91
C ARG A 520 4.77 -1.08 -1.36
N MET A 521 4.15 0.00 -0.90
CA MET A 521 2.72 0.07 -0.56
C MET A 521 1.84 0.38 -1.78
N GLY A 522 2.43 0.46 -2.98
CA GLY A 522 1.74 0.85 -4.21
C GLY A 522 1.52 2.35 -4.37
N MET A 523 2.00 3.19 -3.45
CA MET A 523 1.69 4.63 -3.44
C MET A 523 2.71 5.46 -4.23
N ILE A 524 2.27 6.61 -4.74
CA ILE A 524 3.10 7.60 -5.45
C ILE A 524 3.19 8.88 -4.62
N ASP A 525 4.38 9.46 -4.49
CA ASP A 525 4.54 10.84 -3.98
C ASP A 525 4.28 11.83 -5.12
N TRP A 526 3.01 12.16 -5.35
CA TRP A 526 2.58 13.03 -6.45
C TRP A 526 3.22 14.42 -6.42
N PHE A 527 3.70 14.89 -5.26
CA PHE A 527 4.44 16.15 -5.16
C PHE A 527 5.77 16.11 -5.91
N ALA A 528 6.43 14.96 -5.94
CA ALA A 528 7.76 14.79 -6.52
C ALA A 528 7.72 14.57 -8.04
N VAL A 529 6.62 14.04 -8.59
CA VAL A 529 6.48 13.71 -10.01
C VAL A 529 6.68 14.95 -10.86
N GLU A 530 7.44 14.82 -11.94
CA GLU A 530 7.73 15.90 -12.88
C GLU A 530 7.53 15.43 -14.32
N LEU A 531 7.11 16.36 -15.19
CA LEU A 531 7.00 16.14 -16.62
C LEU A 531 8.04 17.01 -17.33
N VAL A 532 9.13 16.39 -17.77
CA VAL A 532 10.27 17.08 -18.38
C VAL A 532 10.18 16.99 -19.91
N LYS A 533 10.62 18.05 -20.59
CA LYS A 533 10.78 17.99 -22.04
C LYS A 533 11.81 16.94 -22.45
N PRO A 534 11.64 16.29 -23.62
CA PRO A 534 12.74 15.56 -24.22
C PRO A 534 13.93 16.52 -24.38
N GLU A 535 15.10 16.14 -23.87
CA GLU A 535 16.33 16.84 -24.22
C GLU A 535 16.47 16.79 -25.74
N PHE A 536 16.74 17.93 -26.37
CA PHE A 536 17.15 17.95 -27.77
C PHE A 536 18.53 17.30 -27.85
N SER A 537 18.61 16.00 -28.15
CA SER A 537 19.89 15.42 -28.54
C SER A 537 20.32 16.05 -29.88
N GLU A 538 21.56 16.53 -29.93
CA GLU A 538 22.19 17.14 -31.11
C GLU A 538 22.30 16.21 -32.34
N GLU A 539 21.74 15.01 -32.32
CA GLU A 539 21.82 14.03 -33.42
C GLU A 539 20.86 14.33 -34.60
N ASN A 540 19.99 15.34 -34.50
CA ASN A 540 19.05 15.69 -35.59
C ASN A 540 19.45 16.92 -36.42
N THR A 541 20.66 17.46 -36.27
CA THR A 541 21.19 18.48 -37.20
C THR A 541 22.00 17.84 -38.33
N SER A 542 21.33 17.08 -39.19
CA SER A 542 21.83 16.80 -40.54
C SER A 542 20.66 16.71 -41.51
N ILE A 543 20.22 17.88 -42.00
CA ILE A 543 19.56 18.06 -43.31
C ILE A 543 20.19 19.30 -43.95
#